data_AF-A0A2M9M5R9-F1
#
_entry.id   AF-A0A2M9M5R9-F1
#
_cell.length_a   1.000
_cell.length_b   1.000
_cell.length_c   1.000
_cell.angle_alpha   90.00
_cell.angle_beta   90.00
_cell.angle_gamma   90.00
#
_symmetry.space_group_name_H-M   'P 1'
#
loop_
_entity.id
_entity.type
_entity.pdbx_description
1 polymer ?
#
loop_
_entity_poly.entity_id
_entity_poly.type
_entity_poly.pdbx_seq_one_letter_code
_entity_poly.pdbx_strand_id
1 'polypeptide(L)'
;MSAELPAVSGPFRISVEPIPAGVTLDISTFVEALVLDLVTEHADALAEILAEQDEDRPYDGHRPESLLVEELLDAVSTRIPVYGGQCLALADRIRAVAAPKAVPSQREAGAA
;
A
#
# COMPACT_ATOMS: atom_id res chain seq x y z
N MET A 1 -0.33 -3.13 23.28
CA MET A 1 -1.39 -3.33 22.26
C MET A 1 -1.86 -1.96 21.83
N SER A 2 -1.38 -1.46 20.69
CA SER A 2 -1.89 -0.21 20.13
C SER A 2 -3.33 -0.48 19.72
N ALA A 3 -4.27 0.34 20.20
CA ALA A 3 -5.66 0.27 19.76
C ALA A 3 -5.68 0.50 18.25
N GLU A 4 -6.06 -0.54 17.51
CA GLU A 4 -6.15 -0.50 16.05
C GLU A 4 -7.25 0.49 15.69
N LEU A 5 -6.85 1.61 15.10
CA LEU A 5 -7.76 2.68 14.76
C LEU A 5 -8.49 2.31 13.46
N PRO A 6 -9.83 2.35 13.40
CA PRO A 6 -10.57 1.83 12.25
C PRO A 6 -10.19 2.57 10.97
N ALA A 7 -9.88 1.84 9.92
CA ALA A 7 -9.48 2.43 8.65
C ALA A 7 -10.54 3.37 8.06
N VAL A 8 -10.08 4.39 7.35
CA VAL A 8 -10.94 5.40 6.72
C VAL A 8 -11.64 4.76 5.52
N SER A 9 -12.97 4.80 5.53
CA SER A 9 -13.82 4.29 4.47
C SER A 9 -13.85 5.21 3.25
N GLY A 10 -13.88 4.63 2.07
CA GLY A 10 -13.94 5.26 0.75
C GLY A 10 -13.88 4.19 -0.34
N PRO A 11 -13.73 4.54 -1.62
CA PRO A 11 -13.52 3.56 -2.70
C PRO A 11 -12.33 2.65 -2.44
N PHE A 12 -11.25 3.22 -1.89
CA PHE A 12 -10.10 2.49 -1.39
C PHE A 12 -9.97 2.73 0.11
N ARG A 13 -9.94 1.65 0.90
CA ARG A 13 -9.78 1.75 2.34
C ARG A 13 -8.34 2.12 2.70
N ILE A 14 -8.16 3.04 3.64
CA ILE A 14 -6.83 3.49 4.09
C ILE A 14 -6.70 3.36 5.60
N SER A 15 -5.75 2.55 6.05
CA SER A 15 -5.40 2.40 7.48
C SER A 15 -4.23 3.32 7.83
N VAL A 16 -4.17 3.80 9.07
CA VAL A 16 -3.08 4.67 9.55
C VAL A 16 -2.46 4.02 10.78
N GLU A 17 -1.18 3.70 10.68
CA GLU A 17 -0.43 3.07 11.76
C GLU A 17 0.65 4.02 12.30
N PRO A 18 0.75 4.21 13.63
CA PRO A 18 1.83 5.00 14.21
C PRO A 18 3.19 4.34 14.00
N ILE A 19 4.18 5.16 13.63
CA ILE A 19 5.60 4.82 13.72
C ILE A 19 6.32 5.91 14.54
N PRO A 20 7.55 5.69 15.03
CA PRO A 20 8.31 6.76 15.65
C PRO A 20 8.40 7.98 14.72
N ALA A 21 7.98 9.15 15.23
CA ALA A 21 7.97 10.42 14.51
C ALA A 21 7.09 10.49 13.23
N GLY A 22 6.15 9.56 13.02
CA GLY A 22 5.32 9.59 11.82
C GLY A 22 4.19 8.58 11.81
N VAL A 23 3.69 8.32 10.60
CA VAL A 23 2.66 7.30 10.34
C VAL A 23 2.99 6.53 9.07
N THR A 24 2.59 5.26 9.04
CA THR A 24 2.51 4.45 7.83
C THR A 24 1.06 4.46 7.35
N LEU A 25 0.87 4.55 6.02
CA LEU A 25 -0.44 4.39 5.39
C LEU A 25 -0.51 3.01 4.76
N ASP A 26 -1.47 2.22 5.19
CA ASP A 26 -1.81 0.97 4.51
C ASP A 26 -2.81 1.27 3.40
N ILE A 27 -2.39 0.99 2.17
CA ILE A 27 -3.15 1.21 0.94
C ILE A 27 -3.38 -0.11 0.18
N SER A 28 -3.33 -1.25 0.87
CA SER A 28 -3.39 -2.58 0.25
C SER A 28 -4.59 -2.74 -0.69
N THR A 29 -5.77 -2.23 -0.32
CA THR A 29 -6.97 -2.27 -1.19
C THR A 29 -6.78 -1.56 -2.53
N PHE A 30 -6.00 -0.47 -2.56
CA PHE A 30 -5.70 0.23 -3.82
C PHE A 30 -4.70 -0.55 -4.67
N VAL A 31 -3.69 -1.13 -4.04
CA VAL A 31 -2.69 -1.97 -4.74
C VAL A 31 -3.35 -3.22 -5.32
N GLU A 32 -4.24 -3.88 -4.57
CA GLU A 32 -5.02 -5.03 -5.06
C GLU A 32 -5.85 -4.67 -6.30
N ALA A 33 -6.52 -3.53 -6.28
CA ALA A 33 -7.30 -3.07 -7.43
C ALA A 33 -6.41 -2.75 -8.65
N LEU A 34 -5.29 -2.06 -8.45
CA LEU A 34 -4.32 -1.80 -9.52
C LEU A 34 -3.77 -3.08 -10.14
N VAL A 35 -3.38 -4.06 -9.30
CA VAL A 35 -2.87 -5.35 -9.78
C VAL A 35 -3.94 -6.08 -10.56
N LEU A 36 -5.19 -6.09 -10.07
CA LEU A 36 -6.30 -6.73 -10.77
C LEU A 36 -6.56 -6.08 -12.13
N ASP A 37 -6.59 -4.75 -12.20
CA ASP A 37 -6.79 -4.01 -13.45
C ASP A 37 -5.68 -4.35 -14.46
N LEU A 38 -4.41 -4.29 -14.03
CA LEU A 38 -3.25 -4.61 -14.88
C LEU A 38 -3.26 -6.06 -15.38
N VAL A 39 -3.52 -7.02 -14.49
CA VAL A 39 -3.59 -8.44 -14.86
C VAL A 39 -4.74 -8.68 -15.83
N THR A 40 -5.86 -7.97 -15.67
CA THR A 40 -7.01 -8.10 -16.57
C THR A 40 -6.73 -7.49 -17.94
N GLU A 41 -6.07 -6.33 -17.99
CA GLU A 41 -5.72 -5.64 -19.24
C GLU A 41 -4.66 -6.40 -20.04
N HIS A 42 -3.70 -7.03 -19.36
CA HIS A 42 -2.59 -7.76 -19.98
C HIS A 42 -2.74 -9.29 -19.92
N ALA A 43 -3.96 -9.79 -19.78
CA ALA A 43 -4.23 -11.23 -19.57
C ALA A 43 -3.64 -12.12 -20.68
N ASP A 44 -3.74 -11.70 -21.94
CA ASP A 44 -3.23 -12.46 -23.09
C ASP A 44 -1.69 -12.54 -23.06
N ALA A 45 -1.00 -11.43 -22.81
CA ALA A 45 0.45 -11.39 -22.69
C ALA A 45 0.96 -12.26 -21.52
N LEU A 46 0.24 -12.24 -20.38
CA LEU A 46 0.54 -13.13 -19.26
C LEU A 46 0.38 -14.60 -19.64
N ALA A 47 -0.68 -14.94 -20.37
CA ALA A 47 -0.95 -16.32 -20.80
C ALA A 47 0.12 -16.83 -21.77
N GLU A 48 0.60 -15.98 -22.68
CA GLU A 48 1.70 -16.32 -23.59
C GLU A 48 3.00 -16.60 -22.83
N ILE A 49 3.37 -15.74 -21.87
CA ILE A 49 4.56 -15.95 -21.03
C ILE A 49 4.46 -17.26 -20.25
N LEU A 50 3.31 -17.55 -19.65
CA LEU A 50 3.10 -18.80 -18.90
C LEU A 50 3.19 -20.02 -19.83
N ALA A 51 2.63 -19.94 -21.03
CA ALA A 51 2.72 -21.02 -22.02
C ALA A 51 4.17 -21.27 -22.47
N GLU A 52 4.95 -20.21 -22.71
CA GLU A 52 6.37 -20.35 -23.05
C GLU A 52 7.19 -20.94 -21.90
N GLN A 53 6.87 -20.60 -20.64
CA GLN A 53 7.55 -21.17 -19.47
C GLN A 53 7.21 -22.64 -19.22
N ASP A 54 6.00 -23.08 -19.59
CA ASP A 54 5.57 -24.48 -19.50
C ASP A 54 6.22 -25.35 -20.60
N GLU A 55 6.65 -24.75 -21.70
CA GLU A 55 7.44 -25.45 -22.70
C GLU A 55 8.86 -25.67 -22.17
N ASP A 56 9.21 -26.94 -21.90
CA ASP A 56 10.50 -27.39 -21.36
C ASP A 56 11.66 -27.22 -22.39
N ARG A 57 11.83 -25.99 -22.88
CA ARG A 57 12.73 -25.56 -23.94
C ARG A 57 14.00 -24.96 -23.32
N PRO A 58 15.18 -25.15 -23.95
CA PRO A 58 16.39 -24.47 -23.52
C PRO A 58 16.20 -22.95 -23.61
N TYR A 59 16.54 -22.23 -22.55
CA TYR A 59 16.50 -20.76 -22.51
C TYR A 59 17.28 -20.16 -23.69
N ASP A 60 16.60 -19.39 -24.53
CA ASP A 60 17.12 -18.85 -25.80
C ASP A 60 17.66 -17.42 -25.68
N GLY A 61 17.60 -16.83 -24.49
CA GLY A 61 18.01 -15.45 -24.23
C GLY A 61 16.89 -14.42 -24.37
N HIS A 62 15.69 -14.81 -24.81
CA HIS A 62 14.52 -13.95 -24.83
C HIS A 62 13.88 -13.90 -23.44
N ARG A 63 13.44 -12.69 -23.03
CA ARG A 63 12.75 -12.45 -21.75
C ARG A 63 11.52 -11.58 -21.98
N PRO A 64 10.45 -12.13 -22.58
CA PRO A 64 9.21 -11.38 -22.80
C PRO A 64 8.63 -10.85 -21.48
N GLU A 65 8.88 -11.53 -20.36
CA GLU A 65 8.50 -11.07 -19.03
C GLU A 65 9.20 -9.77 -18.62
N SER A 66 10.41 -9.50 -19.09
CA SER A 66 11.14 -8.27 -18.74
C SER A 66 10.55 -7.05 -19.44
N LEU A 67 10.16 -7.20 -20.72
CA LEU A 67 9.47 -6.14 -21.46
C LEU A 67 8.09 -5.85 -20.87
N LEU A 68 7.32 -6.91 -20.55
CA LEU A 68 6.02 -6.74 -19.93
C LEU A 68 6.13 -6.05 -18.56
N VAL A 69 7.15 -6.38 -17.75
CA VAL A 69 7.38 -5.68 -16.48
C VAL A 69 7.66 -4.19 -16.67
N GLU A 70 8.44 -3.81 -17.68
CA GLU A 70 8.70 -2.39 -17.99
C GLU A 70 7.41 -1.66 -18.39
N GLU A 71 6.60 -2.25 -19.28
CA GLU A 71 5.32 -1.68 -19.70
C GLU A 71 4.33 -1.55 -18.53
N LEU A 72 4.27 -2.57 -17.67
CA LEU A 72 3.45 -2.56 -16.46
C LEU A 72 3.90 -1.47 -15.48
N LEU A 73 5.21 -1.29 -15.29
CA LEU A 73 5.73 -0.23 -14.40
C LEU A 73 5.39 1.17 -14.90
N ASP A 74 5.37 1.38 -16.21
CA ASP A 74 4.94 2.65 -16.82
C ASP A 74 3.43 2.89 -16.68
N ALA A 75 2.62 1.82 -16.66
CA ALA A 75 1.17 1.89 -16.49
C ALA A 75 0.72 2.05 -15.02
N VAL A 76 1.54 1.60 -14.05
CA VAL A 76 1.20 1.66 -12.62
C VAL A 76 1.08 3.11 -12.14
N SER A 77 -0.11 3.46 -11.65
CA SER A 77 -0.29 4.73 -10.94
C SER A 77 0.42 4.71 -9.58
N THR A 78 1.30 5.68 -9.36
CA THR A 78 1.93 5.95 -8.06
C THR A 78 1.07 6.84 -7.15
N ARG A 79 -0.12 7.23 -7.60
CA ARG A 79 -1.01 8.16 -6.90
C ARG A 79 -2.30 7.46 -6.52
N ILE A 80 -2.62 7.50 -5.22
CA ILE A 80 -3.92 7.06 -4.70
C ILE A 80 -4.91 8.24 -4.70
N PRO A 81 -6.11 8.10 -5.30
CA PRO A 81 -7.14 9.11 -5.17
C PRO A 81 -7.77 9.04 -3.77
N VAL A 82 -7.88 10.20 -3.11
CA VAL A 82 -8.58 10.35 -1.84
C VAL A 82 -9.68 11.38 -2.03
N TYR A 83 -10.92 11.03 -1.68
CA TYR A 83 -12.09 11.81 -2.10
C TYR A 83 -12.73 12.55 -0.93
N GLY A 84 -13.06 13.84 -1.12
CA GLY A 84 -13.99 14.61 -0.28
C GLY A 84 -13.86 14.33 1.23
N GLY A 85 -14.89 13.71 1.82
CA GLY A 85 -14.93 13.38 3.25
C GLY A 85 -13.84 12.41 3.71
N GLN A 86 -13.34 11.55 2.83
CA GLN A 86 -12.21 10.67 3.09
C GLN A 86 -10.93 11.47 3.39
N CYS A 87 -10.71 12.60 2.70
CA CYS A 87 -9.56 13.47 2.96
C CYS A 87 -9.59 14.03 4.38
N LEU A 88 -10.76 14.48 4.83
CA LEU A 88 -10.95 15.04 6.17
C LEU A 88 -10.72 13.98 7.24
N ALA A 89 -11.35 12.82 7.09
CA ALA A 89 -11.21 11.71 8.01
C ALA A 89 -9.77 11.18 8.08
N LEU A 90 -9.05 11.12 6.95
CA LEU A 90 -7.64 10.75 6.91
C LEU A 90 -6.77 11.79 7.62
N ALA A 91 -6.99 13.08 7.38
CA ALA A 91 -6.27 14.14 8.06
C ALA A 91 -6.47 14.10 9.58
N ASP A 92 -7.70 13.92 10.05
CA ASP A 92 -8.01 13.82 11.47
C ASP A 92 -7.38 12.59 12.11
N ARG A 93 -7.39 11.46 11.39
CA ARG A 93 -6.71 10.23 11.84
C ARG A 93 -5.21 10.44 11.97
N ILE A 94 -4.56 11.02 10.97
CA ILE A 94 -3.12 11.31 11.01
C ILE A 94 -2.80 12.23 12.20
N ARG A 95 -3.59 13.29 12.41
CA ARG A 95 -3.40 14.20 13.55
C ARG A 95 -3.52 13.47 14.89
N ALA A 96 -4.51 12.60 15.05
CA ALA A 96 -4.71 11.85 16.28
C ALA A 96 -3.54 10.90 16.60
N VAL A 97 -2.91 10.34 15.57
CA VAL A 97 -1.81 9.37 15.71
C VAL A 97 -0.45 10.04 15.83
N ALA A 98 -0.22 11.13 15.09
CA ALA A 98 1.04 11.87 15.06
C ALA A 98 1.21 12.83 16.25
N ALA A 99 0.14 13.10 17.01
CA ALA A 99 0.22 13.93 18.20
C ALA A 99 1.23 13.35 19.21
N PRO A 100 2.15 14.17 19.77
CA PRO A 100 3.08 13.72 20.80
C PRO A 100 2.30 13.12 21.97
N LYS A 101 2.55 11.83 22.26
CA LYS A 101 1.97 11.21 23.44
C LYS A 101 2.59 11.86 24.67
N ALA A 102 1.77 12.43 25.53
CA ALA A 102 2.23 12.97 26.80
C ALA A 102 2.93 11.84 27.59
N VAL A 103 4.23 11.98 27.80
CA VAL A 103 4.99 11.08 28.66
C VAL A 103 4.52 11.36 30.09
N PRO A 104 4.02 10.37 30.84
CA PRO A 104 3.63 10.59 32.23
C PRO A 104 4.85 11.14 32.99
N SER A 105 4.75 12.37 33.49
CA SER A 105 5.78 12.91 34.37
C SER A 105 5.84 11.98 35.59
N GLN A 106 6.97 11.31 35.81
CA GLN A 106 7.27 10.68 37.10
C GLN A 106 7.26 11.80 38.16
N ARG A 107 6.12 12.02 38.79
CA ARG A 107 6.02 12.78 40.04
C ARG A 107 6.17 11.79 41.19
N GLU A 108 7.02 12.17 42.13
CA GLU A 108 7.10 11.68 43.51
C GLU A 108 7.77 10.30 43.72
N ALA A 109 9.10 10.28 43.65
CA ALA A 109 9.91 9.33 44.40
C ALA A 109 11.21 10.02 44.84
N GLY A 110 11.11 10.88 45.85
CA GLY A 110 12.25 11.64 46.37
C GLY A 110 11.87 12.54 47.54
N ALA A 111 11.04 12.04 48.45
CA ALA A 111 10.81 12.66 49.75
C ALA A 111 10.86 11.58 50.82
N ALA A 112 12.07 11.30 51.29
CA ALA A 112 12.41 10.78 52.63
C ALA A 112 13.93 10.83 52.78
#